data_AF-A0A7C2WJV3-F1
#
_entry.id   AF-A0A7C2WJV3-F1
#
_cell.length_a   1.000
_cell.length_b   1.000
_cell.length_c   1.000
_cell.angle_alpha   90.00
_cell.angle_beta   90.00
_cell.angle_gamma   90.00
#
_symmetry.space_group_name_H-M   'P 1'
#
loop_
_entity.id
_entity.type
_entity.pdbx_description
1 polymer ?
#
loop_
_entity_poly.entity_id
_entity_poly.type
_entity_poly.pdbx_seq_one_letter_code
_entity_poly.pdbx_strand_id
1 'polypeptide(L)'
;MTANAFIRQTLGLPLRDFGSGLKIVNGAFVRAFEPGPFRPINPGAMMLSLRRIKEIPIAHYPRKSGGSRWTIKRFFALYHNIFRHLVPFIYPFTITPMLLLALALLAYFVLAALYPGTFPYTDRPTMVPILVTLSIALSLVNLLLLGEFVLRGSSYAQEPAYIVRRVLAAKGQTAGECDSGLLSGGDNPVE
;
A
#
# COMPACT_ATOMS: atom_id res chain seq x y z
N MET A 1 -4.91 -22.29 -5.64
CA MET A 1 -5.65 -22.62 -4.41
C MET A 1 -4.90 -22.23 -3.13
N THR A 2 -3.59 -22.46 -3.02
CA THR A 2 -2.77 -22.15 -1.83
C THR A 2 -2.75 -20.67 -1.44
N ALA A 3 -2.66 -19.76 -2.41
CA ALA A 3 -2.54 -18.32 -2.14
C ALA A 3 -3.81 -17.72 -1.50
N ASN A 4 -5.00 -18.13 -1.95
CA ASN A 4 -6.27 -17.68 -1.36
C ASN A 4 -6.47 -18.22 0.07
N ALA A 5 -6.02 -19.45 0.34
CA ALA A 5 -6.07 -20.02 1.68
C ALA A 5 -5.17 -19.24 2.66
N PHE A 6 -3.96 -18.86 2.22
CA PHE A 6 -3.05 -18.04 3.01
C PHE A 6 -3.62 -16.65 3.32
N ILE A 7 -4.20 -15.97 2.31
CA ILE A 7 -4.87 -14.67 2.50
C ILE A 7 -6.05 -14.80 3.47
N ARG A 8 -6.85 -15.87 3.33
CA ARG A 8 -7.99 -16.13 4.20
C ARG A 8 -7.57 -16.26 5.66
N GLN A 9 -6.48 -16.98 5.93
CA GLN A 9 -5.95 -17.18 7.26
C GLN A 9 -5.36 -15.89 7.85
N THR A 10 -4.66 -15.10 7.04
CA THR A 10 -4.03 -13.84 7.48
C THR A 10 -5.05 -12.72 7.70
N LEU A 11 -6.12 -12.64 6.90
CA LEU A 11 -7.15 -11.58 7.02
C LEU A 11 -8.34 -11.99 7.90
N GLY A 12 -8.48 -13.27 8.27
CA GLY A 12 -9.63 -13.77 9.03
C GLY A 12 -10.98 -13.64 8.30
N LEU A 13 -10.96 -13.43 6.98
CA LEU A 13 -12.16 -13.18 6.18
C LEU A 13 -12.80 -14.50 5.71
N PRO A 14 -14.14 -14.58 5.59
CA PRO A 14 -14.82 -15.80 5.15
C PRO A 14 -14.76 -16.05 3.62
N LEU A 15 -13.97 -15.27 2.87
CA LEU A 15 -13.87 -15.38 1.41
C LEU A 15 -12.97 -16.53 0.95
N ARG A 16 -13.40 -17.27 -0.08
CA ARG A 16 -12.61 -18.29 -0.78
C ARG A 16 -11.94 -17.74 -2.03
N ASP A 17 -12.56 -16.75 -2.69
CA ASP A 17 -11.99 -16.15 -3.91
C ASP A 17 -11.81 -14.63 -3.80
N PHE A 18 -10.58 -14.24 -3.44
CA PHE A 18 -10.19 -12.84 -3.38
C PHE A 18 -10.04 -12.21 -4.78
N GLY A 19 -9.68 -13.03 -5.78
CA GLY A 19 -9.27 -12.61 -7.11
C GLY A 19 -10.40 -12.48 -8.13
N SER A 20 -11.64 -12.79 -7.75
CA SER A 20 -12.79 -12.62 -8.64
C SER A 20 -12.90 -11.20 -9.16
N GLY A 21 -13.02 -11.05 -10.48
CA GLY A 21 -13.23 -9.77 -11.15
C GLY A 21 -14.68 -9.26 -11.10
N LEU A 22 -15.63 -10.10 -10.68
CA LEU A 22 -17.04 -9.75 -10.57
C LEU A 22 -17.43 -9.66 -9.10
N LYS A 23 -17.75 -8.45 -8.64
CA LYS A 23 -18.19 -8.18 -7.27
C LYS A 23 -19.36 -7.20 -7.30
N ILE A 24 -20.39 -7.48 -6.49
CA ILE A 24 -21.54 -6.59 -6.32
C ILE A 24 -21.45 -6.04 -4.90
N VAL A 25 -21.48 -4.71 -4.79
CA VAL A 25 -21.20 -3.99 -3.55
C VAL A 25 -22.23 -2.88 -3.37
N ASN A 26 -22.60 -2.62 -2.13
CA ASN A 26 -23.56 -1.55 -1.83
C ASN A 26 -22.93 -0.19 -2.15
N GLY A 27 -23.63 0.65 -2.91
CA GLY A 27 -23.15 1.99 -3.28
C GLY A 27 -22.89 2.89 -2.07
N ALA A 28 -23.66 2.79 -0.98
CA ALA A 28 -23.42 3.53 0.25
C ALA A 28 -22.09 3.12 0.91
N PHE A 29 -21.77 1.83 0.88
CA PHE A 29 -20.49 1.32 1.38
C PHE A 29 -19.32 1.80 0.54
N VAL A 30 -19.45 1.79 -0.78
CA VAL A 30 -18.41 2.30 -1.68
C VAL A 30 -18.17 3.80 -1.47
N ARG A 31 -19.24 4.58 -1.31
CA ARG A 31 -19.15 6.03 -1.05
C ARG A 31 -18.46 6.37 0.27
N ALA A 32 -18.53 5.50 1.28
CA ALA A 32 -17.84 5.69 2.55
C ALA A 32 -16.30 5.69 2.42
N PHE A 33 -15.74 5.16 1.33
CA PHE A 33 -14.30 5.24 1.04
C PHE A 33 -13.91 6.48 0.23
N GLU A 34 -14.87 7.35 -0.09
CA GLU A 34 -14.69 8.57 -0.88
C GLU A 34 -13.81 8.33 -2.12
N PRO A 35 -14.24 7.40 -3.01
CA PRO A 35 -13.46 7.02 -4.16
C PRO A 35 -13.26 8.25 -5.05
N GLY A 36 -12.00 8.66 -5.14
CA GLY A 36 -11.60 9.81 -5.92
C GLY A 36 -10.76 9.39 -7.11
N PRO A 37 -10.56 10.31 -8.08
CA PRO A 37 -9.64 10.07 -9.20
C PRO A 37 -8.22 9.75 -8.72
N PHE A 38 -7.82 10.36 -7.60
CA PHE A 38 -6.55 10.16 -6.89
C PHE A 38 -6.63 9.15 -5.76
N ARG A 39 -7.81 8.66 -5.43
CA ARG A 39 -8.01 7.70 -4.33
C ARG A 39 -8.72 6.48 -4.88
N PRO A 40 -8.02 5.64 -5.65
CA PRO A 40 -8.60 4.40 -6.13
C PRO A 40 -9.02 3.55 -4.93
N ILE A 41 -10.19 2.93 -5.03
CA ILE A 41 -10.70 2.05 -3.98
C ILE A 41 -9.69 0.92 -3.79
N ASN A 42 -9.12 0.83 -2.60
CA ASN A 42 -8.25 -0.27 -2.27
C ASN A 42 -9.11 -1.52 -2.00
N PRO A 43 -8.98 -2.59 -2.82
CA PRO A 43 -9.78 -3.80 -2.63
C PRO A 43 -9.48 -4.49 -1.29
N GLY A 44 -8.26 -4.42 -0.77
CA GLY A 44 -7.90 -5.01 0.52
C GLY A 44 -8.59 -4.31 1.69
N ALA A 45 -8.50 -2.98 1.76
CA ALA A 45 -9.16 -2.18 2.80
C ALA A 45 -10.69 -2.31 2.76
N MET A 46 -11.23 -2.32 1.53
CA MET A 46 -12.64 -2.57 1.30
C MET A 46 -13.05 -3.95 1.84
N MET A 47 -12.28 -5.00 1.54
CA MET A 47 -12.60 -6.37 1.97
C MET A 47 -12.51 -6.57 3.48
N LEU A 48 -11.57 -5.91 4.16
CA LEU A 48 -11.46 -5.93 5.62
C LEU A 48 -12.66 -5.26 6.32
N SER A 49 -13.26 -4.28 5.67
CA SER A 49 -14.39 -3.52 6.22
C SER A 49 -15.75 -4.18 5.97
N LEU A 50 -15.79 -5.30 5.24
CA LEU A 50 -17.02 -6.00 4.91
C LEU A 50 -17.57 -6.75 6.12
N ARG A 51 -18.81 -6.47 6.51
CA ARG A 51 -19.51 -7.17 7.59
C ARG A 51 -20.41 -8.31 7.11
N ARG A 52 -20.99 -8.18 5.91
CA ARG A 52 -21.90 -9.18 5.31
C ARG A 52 -21.38 -9.53 3.91
N ILE A 53 -21.06 -10.80 3.71
CA ILE A 53 -20.46 -11.30 2.47
C ILE A 53 -21.13 -12.62 2.12
N LYS A 54 -21.48 -12.80 0.86
CA LYS A 54 -21.98 -14.06 0.31
C LYS A 54 -21.29 -14.33 -1.01
N GLU A 55 -20.67 -15.50 -1.13
CA GLU A 55 -20.09 -15.97 -2.38
C GLU A 55 -21.11 -16.82 -3.13
N ILE A 56 -21.27 -16.56 -4.42
CA ILE A 56 -22.14 -17.33 -5.31
C ILE A 56 -21.22 -18.07 -6.27
N PRO A 57 -21.27 -19.42 -6.30
CA PRO A 57 -20.47 -20.18 -7.25
C PRO A 57 -20.97 -19.88 -8.67
N ILE A 58 -20.05 -19.49 -9.55
CA ILE A 58 -20.32 -19.27 -10.96
C ILE A 58 -19.45 -20.21 -11.80
N ALA A 59 -20.00 -20.70 -12.89
CA ALA A 59 -19.24 -21.49 -13.85
C ALA A 59 -18.35 -20.56 -14.69
N HIS A 60 -17.03 -20.71 -14.57
CA HIS A 60 -16.08 -20.00 -15.41
C HIS A 60 -15.92 -20.72 -16.75
N TYR A 61 -16.36 -20.08 -17.84
CA TYR A 61 -16.13 -20.59 -19.18
C TYR A 61 -14.74 -20.22 -19.69
N PRO A 62 -14.09 -21.11 -20.47
CA PRO A 62 -12.82 -20.80 -21.09
C PRO A 62 -12.99 -19.61 -22.04
N ARG A 63 -12.01 -18.71 -22.00
CA ARG A 63 -12.00 -17.53 -22.87
C ARG A 63 -11.83 -17.96 -24.32
N LYS A 64 -12.68 -17.44 -25.22
CA LYS A 64 -12.64 -17.78 -26.66
C LYS A 64 -11.54 -17.04 -27.44
N SER A 65 -11.08 -15.88 -26.97
CA SER A 65 -10.07 -15.07 -27.67
C SER A 65 -9.25 -14.15 -26.73
N GLY A 66 -8.00 -13.87 -27.14
CA GLY A 66 -7.07 -12.97 -26.47
C GLY A 66 -6.29 -13.58 -25.29
N GLY A 67 -5.08 -13.08 -25.04
CA GLY A 67 -4.21 -13.54 -23.96
C GLY A 67 -4.66 -13.11 -22.56
N SER A 68 -4.26 -13.89 -21.54
CA SER A 68 -4.48 -13.52 -20.14
C SER A 68 -3.70 -12.26 -19.79
N ARG A 69 -4.39 -11.28 -19.23
CA ARG A 69 -3.78 -10.07 -18.66
C ARG A 69 -3.13 -10.31 -17.30
N TRP A 70 -3.18 -11.54 -16.78
CA TRP A 70 -2.55 -11.94 -15.54
C TRP A 70 -1.13 -12.45 -15.79
N THR A 71 -0.16 -11.57 -15.56
CA THR A 71 1.26 -11.92 -15.52
C THR A 71 1.69 -12.04 -14.06
N ILE A 72 2.70 -12.87 -13.78
CA ILE A 72 3.31 -13.03 -12.45
C ILE A 72 3.69 -11.66 -11.84
N LYS A 73 4.19 -10.72 -12.65
CA LYS A 73 4.47 -9.33 -12.23
C LYS A 73 3.25 -8.61 -11.65
N ARG A 74 2.06 -8.79 -12.25
CA ARG A 74 0.81 -8.18 -11.76
C ARG A 74 0.29 -8.86 -10.50
N PHE A 75 0.54 -10.16 -10.36
CA PHE A 75 0.28 -10.88 -9.13
C PHE A 75 1.10 -10.29 -7.98
N PHE A 76 2.43 -10.17 -8.13
CA PHE A 76 3.27 -9.54 -7.10
C PHE A 76 2.89 -8.09 -6.81
N ALA A 77 2.53 -7.30 -7.82
CA ALA A 77 2.07 -5.93 -7.62
C ALA A 77 0.77 -5.85 -6.78
N LEU A 78 -0.17 -6.76 -7.01
CA LEU A 78 -1.42 -6.84 -6.24
C LEU A 78 -1.14 -7.21 -4.77
N TYR A 79 -0.30 -8.21 -4.52
CA TYR A 79 0.05 -8.62 -3.16
C TYR A 79 0.83 -7.54 -2.42
N HIS A 80 1.79 -6.90 -3.08
CA HIS A 80 2.55 -5.79 -2.51
C HIS A 80 1.62 -4.64 -2.09
N ASN A 81 0.60 -4.33 -2.89
CA ASN A 81 -0.41 -3.33 -2.54
C ASN A 81 -1.24 -3.75 -1.32
N ILE A 82 -1.71 -5.00 -1.26
CA ILE A 82 -2.49 -5.49 -0.11
C ILE A 82 -1.66 -5.45 1.19
N PHE A 83 -0.42 -5.95 1.16
CA PHE A 83 0.44 -5.98 2.35
C PHE A 83 0.89 -4.60 2.84
N ARG A 84 1.15 -3.67 1.91
CA ARG A 84 1.54 -2.29 2.25
C ARG A 84 0.48 -1.56 3.07
N HIS A 85 -0.79 -1.87 2.87
CA HIS A 85 -1.89 -1.25 3.60
C HIS A 85 -2.29 -1.99 4.88
N LEU A 86 -1.88 -3.26 5.04
CA LEU A 86 -2.25 -4.09 6.19
C LEU A 86 -1.32 -3.87 7.39
N VAL A 87 -0.04 -3.61 7.13
CA VAL A 87 0.95 -3.26 8.14
C VAL A 87 1.53 -1.91 7.71
N PRO A 88 1.68 -0.91 8.60
CA PRO A 88 2.50 0.26 8.31
C PRO A 88 3.94 -0.23 8.12
N PHE A 89 4.24 -0.74 6.92
CA PHE A 89 5.39 -1.58 6.61
C PHE A 89 6.70 -0.88 6.97
N ILE A 90 6.68 0.45 6.96
CA ILE A 90 7.74 1.34 7.43
C ILE A 90 8.20 1.00 8.84
N TYR A 91 7.30 0.90 9.82
CA TYR A 91 7.71 0.75 11.22
C TYR A 91 8.55 -0.52 11.48
N PRO A 92 8.11 -1.74 11.09
CA PRO A 92 8.92 -2.92 11.30
C PRO A 92 10.12 -2.98 10.34
N PHE A 93 10.06 -2.43 9.12
CA PHE A 93 11.21 -2.49 8.21
C PHE A 93 12.30 -1.45 8.50
N THR A 94 11.99 -0.33 9.14
CA THR A 94 13.01 0.68 9.49
C THR A 94 13.49 0.53 10.93
N ILE A 95 12.57 0.35 11.88
CA ILE A 95 12.93 0.32 13.31
C ILE A 95 13.57 -1.01 13.70
N THR A 96 13.04 -2.15 13.23
CA THR A 96 13.55 -3.47 13.62
C THR A 96 15.01 -3.70 13.23
N PRO A 97 15.45 -3.44 11.97
CA PRO A 97 16.85 -3.67 11.63
C PRO A 97 17.77 -2.63 12.26
N MET A 98 17.33 -1.38 12.48
CA MET A 98 18.13 -0.41 13.23
C MET A 98 18.30 -0.82 14.69
N LEU A 99 17.25 -1.31 15.34
CA LEU A 99 17.30 -1.81 16.71
C LEU A 99 18.22 -3.04 16.82
N LEU A 100 18.08 -4.00 15.91
CA LEU A 100 18.94 -5.18 15.85
C LEU A 100 20.42 -4.81 15.62
N LEU A 101 20.69 -3.88 14.71
CA LEU A 101 22.04 -3.40 14.45
C LEU A 101 22.60 -2.65 15.68
N ALA A 102 21.79 -1.81 16.34
CA ALA A 102 22.19 -1.10 17.56
C ALA A 102 22.49 -2.07 18.71
N LEU A 103 21.67 -3.12 18.88
CA LEU A 103 21.91 -4.18 19.86
C LEU A 103 23.16 -4.99 19.51
N ALA A 104 23.40 -5.29 18.24
CA ALA A 104 24.62 -6.00 17.80
C ALA A 104 25.88 -5.16 18.03
N LEU A 105 25.83 -3.85 17.76
CA LEU A 105 26.91 -2.91 18.05
C LEU A 105 27.15 -2.80 19.56
N LEU A 106 26.08 -2.63 20.35
CA LEU A 106 26.18 -2.57 21.81
C LEU A 106 26.78 -3.86 22.38
N ALA A 107 26.31 -5.02 21.93
CA ALA A 107 26.85 -6.32 22.33
C ALA A 107 28.33 -6.42 21.98
N TYR A 108 28.73 -5.99 20.78
CA TYR A 108 30.13 -5.96 20.38
C TYR A 108 31.00 -5.09 21.31
N PHE A 109 30.57 -3.85 21.61
CA PHE A 109 31.30 -2.96 22.52
C PHE A 109 31.36 -3.51 23.95
N VAL A 110 30.29 -4.12 24.45
CA VAL A 110 30.23 -4.74 25.78
C VAL A 110 31.17 -5.95 25.84
N LEU A 111 31.15 -6.84 24.84
CA LEU A 111 32.05 -8.00 24.78
C LEU A 111 33.51 -7.58 24.70
N ALA A 112 33.81 -6.54 23.94
CA ALA A 112 35.17 -6.05 23.78
C ALA A 112 35.68 -5.31 25.04
N ALA A 113 34.80 -4.71 25.84
CA ALA A 113 35.14 -4.16 27.16
C ALA A 113 35.37 -5.27 28.22
N LEU A 114 34.59 -6.36 28.17
CA LEU A 114 34.69 -7.49 29.12
C LEU A 114 35.87 -8.43 28.83
N TYR A 115 36.24 -8.61 27.55
CA TYR A 115 37.28 -9.55 27.13
C TYR A 115 38.30 -8.88 26.20
N PRO A 116 39.16 -7.99 26.73
CA PRO A 116 40.13 -7.25 25.92
C PRO A 116 41.19 -8.15 25.25
N GLY A 117 41.43 -9.36 25.79
CA GLY A 117 42.39 -10.31 25.23
C GLY A 117 41.89 -11.14 24.02
N THR A 118 40.58 -11.33 23.88
CA THR A 118 40.00 -12.09 22.74
C THR A 118 39.52 -11.16 21.61
N PHE A 119 39.17 -9.92 21.97
CA PHE A 119 38.78 -8.85 21.05
C PHE A 119 39.74 -7.66 21.15
N PRO A 120 41.02 -7.79 20.74
CA PRO A 120 41.93 -6.66 20.67
C PRO A 120 41.46 -5.67 19.59
N TYR A 121 41.13 -4.45 20.00
CA TYR A 121 40.79 -3.35 19.09
C TYR A 121 41.94 -2.96 18.15
N THR A 122 43.18 -3.20 18.59
CA THR A 122 44.40 -2.78 17.90
C THR A 122 44.79 -3.72 16.74
N ASP A 123 44.56 -5.03 16.88
CA ASP A 123 45.06 -6.03 15.91
C ASP A 123 44.08 -6.35 14.77
N ARG A 124 42.83 -5.87 14.85
CA ARG A 124 41.79 -6.11 13.83
C ARG A 124 41.11 -4.81 13.39
N PRO A 125 41.86 -3.89 12.75
CA PRO A 125 41.33 -2.59 12.29
C PRO A 125 40.26 -2.71 11.20
N THR A 126 40.02 -3.90 10.64
CA THR A 126 39.03 -4.15 9.58
C THR A 126 37.59 -4.30 10.09
N MET A 127 37.38 -4.64 11.37
CA MET A 127 36.03 -4.87 11.90
C MET A 127 35.21 -3.59 12.04
N VAL A 128 35.83 -2.51 12.52
CA VAL A 128 35.19 -1.19 12.68
C VAL A 128 34.69 -0.63 11.33
N PRO A 129 35.51 -0.54 10.26
CA PRO A 129 35.03 -0.04 8.98
C PRO A 129 33.97 -0.93 8.32
N ILE A 130 33.99 -2.25 8.54
CA ILE A 130 32.92 -3.16 8.06
C ILE A 130 31.59 -2.84 8.75
N LEU A 131 31.60 -2.70 10.08
CA LEU A 131 30.40 -2.35 10.85
C LEU A 131 29.86 -0.97 10.50
N VAL A 132 30.74 0.02 10.33
CA VAL A 132 30.36 1.38 9.91
C VAL A 132 29.78 1.36 8.49
N THR A 133 30.40 0.65 7.56
CA THR A 133 29.91 0.53 6.18
C THR A 133 28.54 -0.16 6.14
N LEU A 134 28.34 -1.22 6.93
CA LEU A 134 27.05 -1.90 7.07
C LEU A 134 25.97 -0.95 7.62
N SER A 135 26.31 -0.14 8.62
CA SER A 135 25.40 0.85 9.20
C SER A 135 24.99 1.93 8.20
N ILE A 136 25.94 2.44 7.41
CA ILE A 136 25.67 3.40 6.35
C ILE A 136 24.76 2.78 5.28
N ALA A 137 25.06 1.55 4.84
CA ALA A 137 24.25 0.84 3.86
C ALA A 137 22.79 0.64 4.33
N LEU A 138 22.60 0.22 5.59
CA LEU A 138 21.28 0.06 6.17
C LEU A 138 20.52 1.40 6.28
N SER A 139 21.22 2.47 6.65
CA SER A 139 20.66 3.81 6.76
C SER A 139 20.21 4.35 5.39
N LEU A 140 20.97 4.09 4.33
CA LEU A 140 20.58 4.44 2.96
C LEU A 140 19.33 3.67 2.49
N VAL A 141 19.22 2.38 2.84
CA VAL A 141 18.02 1.58 2.54
C VAL A 141 16.80 2.16 3.26
N ASN A 142 16.93 2.54 4.53
CA ASN A 142 15.87 3.18 5.29
C ASN A 142 15.47 4.53 4.68
N LEU A 143 16.45 5.35 4.26
CA LEU A 143 16.19 6.62 3.60
C LEU A 143 15.44 6.42 2.26
N LEU A 144 15.79 5.38 1.50
CA LEU A 144 15.11 5.05 0.25
C LEU A 144 13.65 4.62 0.48
N LEU A 145 13.41 3.79 1.50
CA LEU A 145 12.07 3.37 1.95
C LEU A 145 11.22 4.58 2.41
N LEU A 146 11.81 5.47 3.20
CA LEU A 146 11.17 6.72 3.64
C LEU A 146 10.88 7.65 2.44
N GLY A 147 11.83 7.78 1.53
CA GLY A 147 11.67 8.57 0.30
C GLY A 147 10.53 8.04 -0.57
N GLU A 148 10.44 6.73 -0.77
CA GLU A 148 9.32 6.11 -1.49
C GLU A 148 7.98 6.42 -0.81
N PHE A 149 7.92 6.39 0.52
CA PHE A 149 6.71 6.73 1.26
C PHE A 149 6.31 8.20 1.09
N VAL A 150 7.26 9.12 1.24
CA VAL A 150 7.01 10.57 1.10
C VAL A 150 6.56 10.91 -0.32
N LEU A 151 7.26 10.40 -1.34
CA LEU A 151 6.93 10.64 -2.75
C LEU A 151 5.52 10.14 -3.09
N ARG A 152 5.13 8.97 -2.57
CA ARG A 152 3.77 8.43 -2.78
C ARG A 152 2.71 9.26 -2.06
N GLY A 153 3.03 9.88 -0.92
CA GLY A 153 2.13 10.79 -0.22
C GLY A 153 1.92 12.11 -0.99
N SER A 154 2.97 12.66 -1.60
CA SER A 154 2.93 13.98 -2.25
C SER A 154 2.35 13.97 -3.66
N SER A 155 2.47 12.86 -4.41
CA SER A 155 1.98 12.78 -5.80
C SER A 155 0.45 12.88 -5.96
N TYR A 156 -0.33 12.85 -4.87
CA TYR A 156 -1.78 12.92 -4.96
C TYR A 156 -2.36 14.34 -5.14
N ALA A 157 -1.54 15.38 -5.04
CA ALA A 157 -2.04 16.76 -4.90
C ALA A 157 -1.88 17.67 -6.14
N GLN A 158 -1.10 17.31 -7.17
CA GLN A 158 -0.58 18.32 -8.11
C GLN A 158 -1.09 18.28 -9.55
N GLU A 159 -1.79 17.24 -10.00
CA GLU A 159 -2.32 17.18 -11.36
C GLU A 159 -3.82 16.85 -11.35
N PRO A 160 -4.61 17.19 -12.37
CA PRO A 160 -5.99 16.70 -12.53
C PRO A 160 -6.00 15.30 -13.17
N ALA A 161 -6.70 14.34 -12.57
CA ALA A 161 -6.60 12.92 -12.97
C ALA A 161 -7.23 12.61 -14.33
N TYR A 162 -8.25 13.39 -14.70
CA TYR A 162 -8.89 13.34 -16.01
C TYR A 162 -9.62 14.66 -16.24
N ILE A 163 -9.76 15.03 -17.50
CA ILE A 163 -10.56 16.17 -17.93
C ILE A 163 -11.83 15.61 -18.57
N VAL A 164 -12.98 15.91 -17.97
CA VAL A 164 -14.28 15.52 -18.54
C VAL A 164 -14.54 16.38 -19.76
N ARG A 165 -14.43 15.81 -20.97
CA ARG A 165 -14.66 16.55 -22.22
C ARG A 165 -16.14 16.77 -22.54
N ARG A 166 -17.00 15.84 -22.10
CA ARG A 166 -18.45 15.89 -22.35
C ARG A 166 -19.18 15.04 -21.33
N VAL A 167 -20.19 15.61 -20.69
CA VAL A 167 -21.17 14.86 -19.89
C VAL A 167 -22.40 14.67 -20.77
N LEU A 168 -22.74 13.43 -21.09
CA LEU A 168 -23.99 13.13 -21.77
C LEU A 168 -25.06 13.02 -20.70
N ALA A 169 -26.03 13.94 -20.72
CA ALA A 169 -27.17 13.87 -19.83
C ALA A 169 -27.92 12.55 -20.05
N ALA A 170 -28.30 11.90 -18.95
CA ALA A 170 -29.09 10.68 -19.01
C ALA A 170 -30.44 10.99 -19.67
N LYS A 171 -30.82 10.19 -20.67
CA LYS A 171 -32.08 10.32 -21.41
C LYS A 171 -33.24 10.13 -20.43
N GLY A 172 -33.82 11.25 -19.97
CA GLY A 172 -34.87 11.28 -18.95
C GLY A 172 -34.81 12.45 -17.96
N GLN A 173 -33.73 13.24 -17.94
CA GLN A 173 -33.69 14.49 -17.18
C GLN A 173 -34.03 15.66 -18.11
N THR A 174 -35.23 16.21 -17.95
CA THR A 174 -35.64 17.48 -18.57
C THR A 174 -34.64 18.56 -18.18
N ALA A 175 -34.04 19.18 -19.20
CA ALA A 175 -33.12 20.31 -19.07
C ALA A 175 -33.84 21.48 -18.38
N GLY A 176 -33.55 21.69 -17.09
CA GLY A 176 -34.17 22.78 -16.34
C GLY A 176 -33.62 23.01 -14.92
N GLU A 177 -32.92 22.06 -14.32
CA GLU A 177 -32.67 22.13 -12.86
C GLU A 177 -31.21 21.90 -12.42
N CYS A 178 -30.24 21.93 -13.34
CA CYS A 178 -28.85 21.57 -13.03
C CYS A 178 -27.83 22.72 -13.15
N ASP A 179 -28.26 23.98 -13.21
CA ASP A 179 -27.35 25.13 -13.41
C ASP A 179 -27.27 26.12 -12.23
N SER A 180 -27.98 25.90 -11.12
CA SER A 180 -28.00 26.86 -10.00
C SER A 180 -27.28 26.40 -8.72
N GLY A 181 -26.75 25.16 -8.65
CA GLY A 181 -26.24 24.58 -7.39
C GLY A 181 -24.73 24.49 -7.21
N LEU A 182 -23.92 24.76 -8.25
CA LEU A 182 -22.47 24.44 -8.24
C LEU A 182 -21.53 25.64 -8.43
N LEU A 183 -22.08 26.87 -8.50
CA LEU A 183 -21.32 28.12 -8.64
C LEU A 183 -21.61 29.17 -7.55
N SER A 184 -22.08 28.77 -6.36
CA SER A 184 -22.14 29.66 -5.19
C SER A 184 -21.19 29.14 -4.11
N GLY A 185 -19.94 29.59 -4.18
CA GLY A 185 -18.88 29.16 -3.26
C GLY A 185 -17.55 29.86 -3.53
N GLY A 186 -17.60 31.15 -3.83
CA GLY A 186 -16.42 32.00 -3.98
C GLY A 186 -16.86 33.45 -4.04
N ASP A 187 -16.58 34.19 -2.95
CA ASP A 187 -16.25 35.63 -2.89
C ASP A 187 -16.64 36.20 -1.52
N ASN A 188 -15.75 36.03 -0.53
CA ASN A 188 -15.70 36.95 0.61
C ASN A 188 -14.78 38.10 0.19
N PRO A 189 -15.26 39.36 0.14
CA PRO A 189 -14.39 40.50 -0.12
C PRO A 189 -13.50 40.79 1.09
N VAL A 190 -12.30 41.26 0.76
CA VAL A 190 -11.35 41.91 1.65
C VAL A 190 -11.96 43.22 2.14
N GLU A 191 -12.06 43.39 3.45
CA GLU A 191 -11.88 44.66 4.17
C GLU A 191 -10.91 44.44 5.34
#